data_AF-A0A820RA38-F1
#
_entry.id   AF-A0A820RA38-F1
#
_cell.length_a   1.000
_cell.length_b   1.000
_cell.length_c   1.000
_cell.angle_alpha   90.00
_cell.angle_beta   90.00
_cell.angle_gamma   90.00
#
_symmetry.space_group_name_H-M   'P 1'
#
loop_
_entity.id
_entity.type
_entity.pdbx_description
1 polymer ?
#
loop_
_entity_poly.entity_id
_entity_poly.type
_entity_poly.pdbx_seq_one_letter_code
_entity_poly.pdbx_strand_id
1 'polypeptide(L)'
;YMAYKFTYSNDIDIRRLYNIEVYMFLLAIFVSMTNQFHKWSHTYFGLPSYISVLQRYHIILPRKHHRIHHVVPHDTYFCITTGWLNRPLEAIQFWSRLELLIEKYSGAKPRSDDMAWAQKTEKLHFE
;
A
#
# COMPACT_ATOMS: atom_id res chain seq x y z
N TYR A 1 -5.62 3.59 -25.88
CA TYR A 1 -4.33 3.34 -26.56
C TYR A 1 -4.03 1.84 -26.67
N MET A 2 -3.92 1.08 -25.57
CA MET A 2 -3.68 -0.38 -25.63
C MET A 2 -4.73 -1.16 -26.43
N ALA A 3 -6.03 -0.90 -26.21
CA ALA A 3 -7.11 -1.53 -26.98
C ALA A 3 -6.98 -1.29 -28.48
N TYR A 4 -6.71 -0.04 -28.90
CA TYR A 4 -6.44 0.31 -30.30
C TYR A 4 -5.23 -0.46 -30.86
N LYS A 5 -4.15 -0.56 -30.09
CA LYS A 5 -2.94 -1.28 -30.51
C LYS A 5 -3.24 -2.77 -30.74
N PHE A 6 -3.98 -3.41 -29.84
CA PHE A 6 -4.34 -4.82 -29.99
C PHE A 6 -5.42 -5.09 -31.05
N THR A 7 -6.24 -4.09 -31.41
CA THR A 7 -7.22 -4.25 -32.50
C THR A 7 -6.64 -4.01 -33.89
N TYR A 8 -5.56 -3.23 -34.02
CA TYR A 8 -5.03 -2.80 -35.33
C TYR A 8 -3.58 -3.21 -35.60
N SER A 9 -2.85 -3.79 -34.65
CA SER A 9 -1.50 -4.35 -34.88
C SER A 9 -1.55 -5.77 -35.45
N ASN A 10 -0.48 -6.17 -36.15
CA ASN A 10 -0.33 -7.55 -36.60
C ASN A 10 0.00 -8.51 -35.44
N ASP A 11 -0.18 -9.81 -35.67
CA ASP A 11 0.01 -10.85 -34.64
C ASP A 11 1.44 -10.90 -34.07
N ILE A 12 2.46 -10.56 -34.86
CA ILE A 12 3.86 -10.60 -34.43
C ILE A 12 4.10 -9.51 -33.38
N ASP A 13 3.64 -8.29 -33.65
CA ASP A 13 3.77 -7.15 -32.74
C ASP A 13 2.96 -7.36 -31.46
N ILE A 14 1.74 -7.92 -31.59
CA ILE A 14 0.91 -8.27 -30.42
C ILE A 14 1.66 -9.28 -29.55
N ARG A 15 2.14 -10.40 -30.09
CA ARG A 15 2.85 -11.43 -29.31
C ARG A 15 4.12 -10.90 -28.63
N ARG A 16 4.86 -10.01 -29.31
CA ARG A 16 6.07 -9.40 -28.76
C ARG A 16 5.78 -8.49 -27.56
N LEU A 17 4.70 -7.72 -27.60
CA LEU A 17 4.38 -6.71 -26.59
C LEU A 17 3.35 -7.14 -25.56
N TYR A 18 2.65 -8.26 -25.80
CA TYR A 18 1.50 -8.70 -25.02
C TYR A 18 1.78 -8.69 -23.51
N ASN A 19 2.86 -9.37 -23.10
CA ASN A 19 3.18 -9.54 -21.68
C ASN A 19 3.44 -8.19 -20.98
N ILE A 20 4.20 -7.30 -21.61
CA ILE A 20 4.56 -6.02 -20.97
C ILE A 20 3.37 -5.06 -20.94
N GLU A 21 2.59 -4.99 -22.02
CA GLU A 21 1.41 -4.11 -22.09
C GLU A 21 0.34 -4.56 -21.09
N VAL A 22 0.05 -5.87 -21.02
CA VAL A 22 -0.88 -6.44 -20.04
C VAL A 22 -0.37 -6.25 -18.62
N TYR A 23 0.92 -6.48 -18.36
CA TYR A 23 1.52 -6.23 -17.05
C TYR A 23 1.35 -4.77 -16.63
N MET A 24 1.72 -3.82 -17.50
CA MET A 24 1.62 -2.38 -17.20
C MET A 24 0.17 -1.94 -16.99
N PHE A 25 -0.76 -2.49 -17.76
CA PHE A 25 -2.18 -2.23 -17.61
C PHE A 25 -2.71 -2.74 -16.25
N LEU A 26 -2.41 -3.99 -15.91
CA LEU A 26 -2.81 -4.56 -14.62
C LEU A 26 -2.15 -3.83 -13.45
N LEU A 27 -0.85 -3.53 -13.54
CA LEU A 27 -0.13 -2.76 -12.55
C LEU A 27 -0.80 -1.39 -12.31
N ALA A 28 -1.11 -0.67 -13.38
CA ALA A 28 -1.80 0.62 -13.29
C ALA A 28 -3.17 0.51 -12.62
N ILE A 29 -3.96 -0.52 -12.96
CA ILE A 29 -5.25 -0.79 -12.32
C ILE A 29 -5.07 -1.07 -10.82
N PHE A 30 -4.19 -2.01 -10.45
CA PHE A 30 -4.03 -2.44 -9.06
C PHE A 30 -3.45 -1.32 -8.17
N VAL A 31 -2.50 -0.53 -8.68
CA VAL A 31 -1.97 0.64 -7.97
C VAL A 31 -3.06 1.69 -7.77
N SER A 32 -3.82 2.00 -8.82
CA SER A 32 -4.92 2.97 -8.74
C SER A 32 -6.00 2.52 -7.75
N MET A 33 -6.39 1.24 -7.79
CA MET A 33 -7.37 0.67 -6.87
C MET A 33 -6.86 0.66 -5.43
N THR A 34 -5.60 0.27 -5.20
CA THR A 34 -4.99 0.30 -3.86
C THR A 34 -5.00 1.70 -3.27
N ASN A 35 -4.60 2.71 -4.07
CA ASN A 35 -4.64 4.11 -3.64
C ASN A 35 -6.07 4.57 -3.33
N GLN A 36 -7.04 4.18 -4.15
CA GLN A 36 -8.43 4.56 -3.96
C GLN A 36 -9.05 3.90 -2.71
N PHE A 37 -8.77 2.63 -2.48
CA PHE A 37 -9.23 1.90 -1.28
C PHE A 37 -8.61 2.49 -0.01
N HIS A 38 -7.31 2.83 -0.06
CA HIS A 38 -6.64 3.53 1.02
C HIS A 38 -7.25 4.91 1.28
N LYS A 39 -7.55 5.71 0.26
CA LYS A 39 -8.24 7.00 0.44
C LYS A 39 -9.61 6.82 1.09
N TRP A 40 -10.38 5.81 0.68
CA TRP A 40 -11.69 5.52 1.27
C TRP A 40 -11.62 4.98 2.70
N SER A 41 -10.50 4.37 3.13
CA SER A 41 -10.34 3.94 4.53
C SER A 41 -10.13 5.13 5.48
N HIS A 42 -9.67 6.28 4.96
CA HIS A 42 -9.57 7.56 5.68
C HIS A 42 -10.81 8.44 5.61
N THR A 43 -11.73 8.14 4.70
CA THR A 43 -12.91 8.98 4.47
C THR A 43 -14.07 8.46 5.32
N TYR A 44 -14.60 9.27 6.25
CA TYR A 44 -15.67 8.86 7.18
C TYR A 44 -17.07 9.33 6.77
N PHE A 45 -17.15 10.46 6.05
CA PHE A 45 -18.39 11.10 5.62
C PHE A 45 -18.47 11.13 4.09
N GLY A 46 -19.69 11.06 3.54
CA GLY A 46 -19.92 11.22 2.10
C GLY A 46 -19.49 10.04 1.22
N LEU A 47 -19.22 8.84 1.78
CA LEU A 47 -18.96 7.66 0.95
C LEU A 47 -20.27 7.10 0.38
N PRO A 48 -20.25 6.64 -0.88
CA PRO A 48 -21.32 5.82 -1.41
C PRO A 48 -21.58 4.58 -0.53
N SER A 49 -22.84 4.17 -0.45
CA SER A 49 -23.28 3.05 0.39
C SER A 49 -22.60 1.74 0.00
N TYR A 50 -22.43 1.47 -1.29
CA TYR A 50 -21.78 0.26 -1.80
C TYR A 50 -20.31 0.16 -1.36
N ILE A 51 -19.58 1.27 -1.28
CA ILE A 51 -18.20 1.28 -0.75
C ILE A 51 -18.19 0.89 0.73
N SER A 52 -19.13 1.43 1.50
CA SER A 52 -19.27 1.08 2.91
C SER A 52 -19.64 -0.40 3.11
N VAL A 53 -20.45 -0.97 2.21
CA VAL A 53 -20.76 -2.41 2.18
C VAL A 53 -19.50 -3.23 1.92
N LEU A 54 -18.73 -2.90 0.88
CA LEU A 54 -17.48 -3.60 0.54
C LEU A 54 -16.46 -3.54 1.70
N GLN A 55 -16.35 -2.41 2.39
CA GLN A 55 -15.52 -2.28 3.59
C GLN A 55 -16.02 -3.15 4.75
N ARG A 56 -17.33 -3.26 4.96
CA ARG A 56 -17.90 -4.12 6.02
C ARG A 56 -17.65 -5.61 5.76
N TYR A 57 -17.68 -6.04 4.51
CA TYR A 57 -17.36 -7.42 4.12
C TYR A 57 -15.87 -7.67 3.90
N HIS A 58 -15.01 -6.70 4.22
CA HIS A 58 -13.56 -6.80 4.03
C HIS A 58 -13.15 -7.12 2.58
N ILE A 59 -13.98 -6.78 1.59
CA ILE A 59 -13.63 -6.93 0.16
C ILE A 59 -12.61 -5.85 -0.24
N ILE A 60 -12.70 -4.67 0.37
CA ILE A 60 -11.74 -3.57 0.27
C ILE A 60 -11.36 -3.09 1.67
N LEU A 61 -10.26 -2.33 1.78
CA LEU A 61 -9.69 -1.93 3.08
C LEU A 61 -10.71 -1.27 4.03
N PRO A 62 -11.04 -1.90 5.18
CA PRO A 62 -11.94 -1.30 6.17
C PRO A 62 -11.26 -0.17 6.95
N ARG A 63 -12.02 0.89 7.27
CA ARG A 63 -11.53 2.06 8.06
C ARG A 63 -10.92 1.66 9.40
N LYS A 64 -11.65 0.85 10.18
CA LYS A 64 -11.21 0.40 11.51
C LYS A 64 -9.93 -0.43 11.45
N HIS A 65 -9.79 -1.24 10.40
CA HIS A 65 -8.60 -2.06 10.20
C HIS A 65 -7.40 -1.18 9.86
N HIS A 66 -7.57 -0.24 8.93
CA HIS A 66 -6.51 0.70 8.55
C HIS A 66 -6.08 1.61 9.70
N ARG A 67 -7.03 2.01 10.56
CA ARG A 67 -6.74 2.86 11.71
C ARG A 67 -5.67 2.28 12.64
N ILE A 68 -5.52 0.95 12.71
CA ILE A 68 -4.47 0.30 13.53
C ILE A 68 -3.08 0.77 13.10
N HIS A 69 -2.83 0.85 11.79
CA HIS A 69 -1.57 1.36 11.23
C HIS A 69 -1.34 2.85 11.57
N HIS A 70 -2.41 3.64 11.72
CA HIS A 70 -2.35 5.05 12.10
C HIS A 70 -2.22 5.29 13.60
N VAL A 71 -2.09 4.24 14.42
CA VAL A 71 -1.83 4.36 15.86
C VAL A 71 -0.35 4.07 16.10
N VAL A 72 0.26 4.81 17.03
CA VAL A 72 1.63 4.58 17.52
C VAL A 72 1.78 3.09 17.89
N PRO A 73 2.84 2.40 17.41
CA PRO A 73 4.10 2.94 16.87
C PRO A 73 4.17 3.12 15.34
N HIS A 74 3.06 2.96 14.61
CA HIS A 74 3.01 3.05 13.14
C HIS A 74 3.85 2.00 12.38
N ASP A 75 4.22 0.91 13.06
CA ASP A 75 5.15 -0.11 12.56
C ASP A 75 4.44 -1.44 12.21
N THR A 76 3.14 -1.41 12.00
CA THR A 76 2.30 -2.60 11.84
C THR A 76 1.19 -2.39 10.80
N TYR A 77 0.57 -3.47 10.32
CA TYR A 77 -0.61 -3.43 9.45
C TYR A 77 -0.41 -2.68 8.10
N PHE A 78 0.72 -2.89 7.43
CA PHE A 78 1.10 -2.18 6.20
C PHE A 78 0.32 -2.53 4.92
N CYS A 79 -0.47 -3.61 4.89
CA CYS A 79 -1.22 -4.01 3.69
C CYS A 79 -2.48 -3.15 3.51
N ILE A 80 -2.45 -2.21 2.56
CA ILE A 80 -3.50 -1.19 2.38
C ILE A 80 -4.52 -1.47 1.25
N THR A 81 -4.41 -2.57 0.51
CA THR A 81 -5.42 -2.88 -0.53
C THR A 81 -6.69 -3.44 0.10
N THR A 82 -6.59 -4.54 0.85
CA THR A 82 -7.71 -5.18 1.55
C THR A 82 -7.46 -5.39 3.04
N GLY A 83 -6.20 -5.38 3.47
CA GLY A 83 -5.78 -5.70 4.84
C GLY A 83 -5.76 -7.20 5.18
N TRP A 84 -6.06 -8.10 4.23
CA TRP A 84 -6.13 -9.55 4.51
C TRP A 84 -4.83 -10.12 5.08
N LEU A 85 -3.70 -9.69 4.54
CA LEU A 85 -2.39 -10.20 4.92
C LEU A 85 -1.85 -9.60 6.21
N ASN A 86 -2.45 -8.52 6.74
CA ASN A 86 -1.95 -7.91 7.97
C ASN A 86 -1.95 -8.92 9.12
N ARG A 87 -3.08 -9.59 9.41
CA ARG A 87 -3.14 -10.58 10.51
C ARG A 87 -2.13 -11.73 10.35
N PRO A 88 -2.04 -12.41 9.19
CA PRO A 88 -1.00 -13.42 8.96
C PRO A 88 0.43 -12.89 9.14
N LEU A 89 0.74 -11.70 8.61
CA LEU A 89 2.09 -11.13 8.67
C LEU A 89 2.47 -10.69 10.09
N GLU A 90 1.52 -10.13 10.85
CA GLU A 90 1.72 -9.81 12.26
C GLU A 90 1.92 -11.09 13.10
N ALA A 91 1.15 -12.15 12.83
CA ALA A 91 1.26 -13.41 13.57
C ALA A 91 2.65 -14.06 13.44
N ILE A 92 3.34 -13.84 12.32
CA ILE A 92 4.71 -14.32 12.10
C ILE A 92 5.78 -13.26 12.35
N GLN A 93 5.40 -12.06 12.81
CA GLN A 93 6.29 -10.90 12.99
C GLN A 93 7.11 -10.60 11.73
N PHE A 94 6.47 -10.69 10.56
CA PHE A 94 7.15 -10.62 9.27
C PHE A 94 8.03 -9.38 9.13
N TRP A 95 7.48 -8.20 9.46
CA TRP A 95 8.15 -6.91 9.27
C TRP A 95 9.37 -6.75 10.17
N SER A 96 9.24 -7.01 11.48
CA SER A 96 10.39 -6.95 12.41
C SER A 96 11.48 -7.95 12.05
N ARG A 97 11.12 -9.14 11.54
CA ARG A 97 12.11 -10.12 11.06
C ARG A 97 12.81 -9.63 9.80
N LEU A 98 12.07 -9.00 8.88
CA LEU A 98 12.65 -8.40 7.68
C LEU A 98 13.61 -7.27 8.01
N GLU A 99 13.27 -6.41 8.96
CA GLU A 99 14.16 -5.35 9.49
C GLU A 99 15.48 -5.94 10.00
N LEU A 100 15.41 -6.98 10.85
CA LEU A 100 16.61 -7.65 11.38
C LEU A 100 17.47 -8.30 10.29
N LEU A 101 16.84 -8.85 9.24
CA LEU A 101 17.56 -9.40 8.10
C LEU A 101 18.28 -8.29 7.33
N ILE A 102 17.61 -7.18 7.04
CA ILE A 102 18.21 -6.03 6.36
C ILE A 102 19.38 -5.49 7.18
N GLU A 103 19.22 -5.28 8.48
CA GLU A 103 20.30 -4.82 9.37
C GLU A 103 21.48 -5.79 9.35
N LYS A 104 21.23 -7.11 9.45
CA LYS A 104 22.28 -8.12 9.43
C LYS A 104 23.15 -8.07 8.18
N TYR A 105 22.55 -7.83 7.01
CA TYR A 105 23.27 -7.87 5.73
C TYR A 105 23.78 -6.50 5.25
N SER A 106 23.14 -5.41 5.67
CA SER A 106 23.49 -4.06 5.23
C SER A 106 24.15 -3.21 6.32
N GLY A 107 24.00 -3.58 7.60
CA GLY A 107 24.35 -2.74 8.75
C GLY A 107 23.39 -1.57 9.00
N ALA A 108 22.36 -1.40 8.16
CA ALA A 108 21.39 -0.32 8.31
C ALA A 108 20.46 -0.63 9.50
N LYS A 109 20.58 0.16 10.58
CA LYS A 109 19.72 0.02 11.76
C LYS A 109 18.28 0.41 11.42
N PRO A 110 17.29 -0.44 11.69
CA PRO A 110 15.89 -0.10 11.46
C PRO A 110 15.52 1.11 12.31
N ARG A 111 14.74 2.03 11.73
CA ARG A 111 14.07 3.11 12.48
C ARG A 111 15.03 4.02 13.26
N SER A 112 16.28 4.12 12.81
CA SER A 112 17.30 4.97 13.44
C SER A 112 16.96 6.47 13.40
N ASP A 113 16.01 6.86 12.55
CA ASP A 113 15.53 8.23 12.32
C ASP A 113 14.09 8.47 12.79
N ASP A 114 13.41 7.50 13.40
CA ASP A 114 12.00 7.59 13.83
C ASP A 114 11.71 8.79 14.75
N MET A 115 12.72 9.33 15.43
CA MET A 115 12.61 10.50 16.30
C MET A 115 13.34 11.75 15.78
N ALA A 116 14.01 11.64 14.63
CA ALA A 116 14.77 12.75 14.04
C ALA A 116 13.86 13.91 13.61
N TRP A 117 12.60 13.62 13.24
CA TRP A 117 11.62 14.64 12.89
C TRP A 117 11.06 15.36 14.12
N ALA A 118 10.88 14.67 15.26
CA ALA A 118 10.37 15.25 16.50
C ALA A 118 11.34 16.28 17.12
N GLN A 119 12.65 16.06 16.98
CA GLN A 119 13.69 16.97 17.48
C GLN A 119 13.80 18.27 16.68
N LYS A 120 13.32 18.29 15.42
CA LYS A 120 13.44 19.45 14.53
C LYS A 120 12.46 20.57 14.89
N THR A 121 11.34 20.24 15.53
CA THR A 121 10.30 21.18 15.93
C THR A 121 10.69 21.98 17.18
N GLU A 122 11.48 21.41 18.10
CA GLU A 122 11.95 22.14 19.29
C GLU A 122 12.91 23.27 18.91
N LYS A 123 13.87 23.04 18.00
CA LYS A 123 14.84 24.08 17.60
C LYS A 123 14.21 25.30 16.93
N LEU A 124 13.09 25.14 16.21
CA LEU A 124 12.38 26.25 15.54
C LEU A 124 11.50 27.09 16.48
N HIS A 125 11.33 26.67 17.74
CA HIS A 125 10.55 27.42 18.75
C HIS A 125 11.42 28.13 19.79
N PHE A 126 12.75 27.95 19.74
CA PHE A 126 13.72 28.58 20.64
C PHE A 126 14.72 29.51 19.92
N GLU A 127 14.49 29.82 18.64
CA GLU A 127 15.12 30.89 17.86
C GLU A 127 14.10 31.99 17.54
#